data_AF-A0A929HV18-F1
#
_entry.id   AF-A0A929HV18-F1
#
_cell.length_a   1.000
_cell.length_b   1.000
_cell.length_c   1.000
_cell.angle_alpha   90.00
_cell.angle_beta   90.00
_cell.angle_gamma   90.00
#
_symmetry.space_group_name_H-M   'P 1'
#
loop_
_entity.id
_entity.type
_entity.pdbx_description
1 polymer ?
#
loop_
_entity_poly.entity_id
_entity_poly.type
_entity_poly.pdbx_seq_one_letter_code
_entity_poly.pdbx_strand_id
1 'polypeptide(L)'
;GLDAVIGTSGGTSSVIASYVVSNTVVTVGKAAVVSDLSGGSDPLTGATISYTLTVTVTGGGIATGIVITDPIPANTTYTGGTLQLDGAALSDVADVDAGDVGYTTANTVTLSLGNVAGGAPVQTITFDVTIN
;
A
#
# COMPACT_ATOMS: atom_id res chain seq x y z
N GLY A 1 8.11 29.84 2.45
CA GLY A 1 8.34 28.65 3.29
C GLY A 1 7.13 27.79 3.17
N LEU A 2 7.33 26.50 2.93
CA LEU A 2 6.36 25.47 2.54
C LEU A 2 6.16 25.35 1.03
N ASP A 3 7.04 24.59 0.39
CA ASP A 3 6.71 23.84 -0.83
C ASP A 3 7.15 22.40 -0.58
N ALA A 4 6.22 21.56 -0.15
CA ALA A 4 6.42 20.12 -0.16
C ALA A 4 6.13 19.64 -1.59
N VAL A 5 7.19 19.40 -2.34
CA VAL A 5 7.18 18.68 -3.61
C VAL A 5 6.47 17.34 -3.41
N ILE A 6 5.25 17.22 -3.91
CA ILE A 6 4.59 15.94 -4.09
C ILE A 6 5.04 15.41 -5.45
N GLY A 7 6.13 14.65 -5.42
CA GLY A 7 6.57 13.84 -6.55
C GLY A 7 5.49 12.81 -6.85
N THR A 8 4.89 12.90 -8.03
CA THR A 8 4.00 11.89 -8.59
C THR A 8 4.81 10.60 -8.82
N SER A 9 4.86 9.70 -7.83
CA SER A 9 5.40 8.36 -8.06
C SER A 9 4.35 7.54 -8.81
N GLY A 10 4.71 7.18 -10.04
CA GLY A 10 3.90 6.40 -10.98
C GLY A 10 3.68 4.95 -10.52
N GLY A 11 2.92 4.76 -9.44
CA GLY A 11 2.38 3.46 -9.09
C GLY A 11 1.27 3.07 -10.06
N THR A 12 1.54 2.15 -10.97
CA THR A 12 0.49 1.54 -11.79
C THR A 12 -0.40 0.69 -10.88
N SER A 13 -1.53 1.24 -10.44
CA SER A 13 -2.56 0.50 -9.70
C SER A 13 -3.22 -0.51 -10.65
N SER A 14 -2.97 -1.80 -10.44
CA SER A 14 -3.68 -2.88 -11.13
C SER A 14 -4.76 -3.43 -10.21
N VAL A 15 -5.98 -2.89 -10.31
CA VAL A 15 -7.16 -3.46 -9.65
C VAL A 15 -7.76 -4.51 -10.59
N ILE A 16 -7.46 -5.80 -10.35
CA ILE A 16 -8.18 -6.90 -10.98
C ILE A 16 -9.43 -7.17 -10.14
N ALA A 17 -10.46 -6.34 -10.29
CA ALA A 17 -11.78 -6.60 -9.73
C ALA A 17 -12.69 -7.15 -10.84
N SER A 18 -12.93 -8.46 -10.81
CA SER A 18 -14.04 -9.06 -11.53
C SER A 18 -15.29 -8.91 -10.65
N TYR A 19 -16.37 -8.29 -11.16
CA TYR A 19 -17.73 -8.86 -11.21
C TYR A 19 -18.92 -7.85 -11.10
N VAL A 20 -19.75 -7.91 -12.14
CA VAL A 20 -21.21 -7.81 -12.35
C VAL A 20 -22.16 -7.48 -11.15
N VAL A 21 -22.87 -6.34 -11.27
CA VAL A 21 -24.16 -5.85 -10.67
C VAL A 21 -24.28 -5.62 -9.15
N SER A 22 -23.76 -4.49 -8.68
CA SER A 22 -24.41 -3.47 -7.82
C SER A 22 -23.44 -2.28 -7.79
N ASN A 23 -23.84 -1.06 -7.44
CA ASN A 23 -23.02 0.16 -7.59
C ASN A 23 -21.78 0.26 -6.66
N THR A 24 -21.05 -0.84 -6.45
CA THR A 24 -19.86 -0.94 -5.62
C THR A 24 -18.65 -0.38 -6.37
N VAL A 25 -17.96 0.59 -5.79
CA VAL A 25 -16.77 1.22 -6.37
C VAL A 25 -15.61 1.04 -5.41
N VAL A 26 -14.55 0.39 -5.87
CA VAL A 26 -13.27 0.27 -5.16
C VAL A 26 -12.34 1.37 -5.64
N THR A 27 -11.81 2.16 -4.71
CA THR A 27 -10.83 3.21 -4.97
C THR A 27 -9.60 2.95 -4.12
N VAL A 28 -8.42 3.08 -4.71
CA VAL A 28 -7.14 2.95 -4.02
C VAL A 28 -6.39 4.28 -4.13
N GLY A 29 -6.04 4.85 -2.99
CA GLY A 29 -5.12 5.99 -2.87
C GLY A 29 -3.74 5.51 -2.45
N LYS A 30 -2.69 6.17 -2.91
CA LYS A 30 -1.31 5.92 -2.48
C LYS A 30 -0.65 7.27 -2.15
N ALA A 31 -0.04 7.33 -0.97
CA ALA A 31 0.76 8.45 -0.49
C ALA A 31 2.15 7.94 -0.09
N ALA A 32 3.14 8.82 -0.18
CA ALA A 32 4.52 8.55 0.19
C ALA A 32 5.09 9.76 0.92
N VAL A 33 5.79 9.52 2.03
CA VAL A 33 6.48 10.55 2.80
C VAL A 33 7.95 10.15 2.91
N VAL A 34 8.83 11.06 2.51
CA VAL A 34 10.28 10.87 2.66
C VAL A 34 10.73 11.47 3.99
N SER A 35 11.50 10.70 4.74
CA SER A 35 12.19 11.11 5.97
C SER A 35 13.68 10.84 5.81
N ASP A 36 14.48 11.90 5.72
CA ASP A 36 15.94 11.83 5.76
C ASP A 36 16.46 11.61 7.19
N LEU A 37 17.70 11.14 7.32
CA LEU A 37 18.43 10.95 8.58
C LEU A 37 18.56 12.24 9.40
N SER A 38 18.49 13.41 8.75
CA SER A 38 18.48 14.72 9.41
C SER A 38 17.08 15.23 9.81
N GLY A 39 16.03 14.45 9.53
CA GLY A 39 14.63 14.87 9.68
C GLY A 39 14.12 15.77 8.55
N GLY A 40 14.88 15.90 7.46
CA GLY A 40 14.46 16.55 6.22
C GLY A 40 13.58 15.65 5.34
N SER A 41 13.12 16.18 4.20
CA SER A 41 12.30 15.45 3.21
C SER A 41 13.04 15.21 1.90
N ASP A 42 14.37 15.29 1.92
CA ASP A 42 15.20 15.12 0.73
C ASP A 42 15.40 13.62 0.43
N PRO A 43 15.17 13.15 -0.81
CA PRO A 43 15.34 11.75 -1.18
C PRO A 43 16.82 11.41 -1.37
N LEU A 44 17.55 11.38 -0.26
CA LEU A 44 18.97 11.01 -0.20
C LEU A 44 19.13 9.51 0.09
N THR A 45 20.26 8.93 -0.32
CA THR A 45 20.64 7.57 0.08
C THR A 45 20.63 7.45 1.61
N GLY A 46 19.96 6.41 2.11
CA GLY A 46 19.74 6.19 3.54
C GLY A 46 18.47 6.82 4.09
N ALA A 47 17.74 7.64 3.34
CA ALA A 47 16.43 8.14 3.73
C ALA A 47 15.38 7.03 3.71
N THR A 48 14.41 7.11 4.61
CA THR A 48 13.25 6.22 4.67
C THR A 48 12.08 6.84 3.93
N ILE A 49 11.39 6.05 3.12
CA ILE A 49 10.13 6.42 2.48
C ILE A 49 9.02 5.58 3.12
N SER A 50 8.10 6.26 3.82
CA SER A 50 6.90 5.64 4.35
C SER A 50 5.78 5.71 3.33
N TYR A 51 5.28 4.56 2.91
CA TYR A 51 4.13 4.43 2.02
C TYR A 51 2.85 4.22 2.80
N THR A 52 1.77 4.83 2.33
CA THR A 52 0.42 4.64 2.86
C THR A 52 -0.53 4.40 1.70
N LEU A 53 -1.18 3.23 1.66
CA LEU A 53 -2.22 2.91 0.70
C LEU A 53 -3.56 2.91 1.41
N THR A 54 -4.54 3.59 0.84
CA THR A 54 -5.89 3.69 1.39
C THR A 54 -6.87 3.04 0.42
N VAL A 55 -7.53 1.97 0.84
CA VAL A 55 -8.55 1.30 0.04
C VAL A 55 -9.92 1.68 0.56
N THR A 56 -10.71 2.29 -0.32
CA THR A 56 -12.09 2.69 -0.04
C THR A 56 -13.04 1.89 -0.91
N VAL A 57 -14.03 1.25 -0.30
CA VAL A 57 -15.12 0.58 -1.02
C VAL A 57 -16.41 1.32 -0.73
N THR A 58 -16.98 1.93 -1.76
CA THR A 58 -18.25 2.67 -1.67
C THR A 58 -19.35 1.92 -2.44
N GLY A 59 -20.60 2.32 -2.26
CA GLY A 59 -21.76 1.68 -2.89
C GLY A 59 -22.52 0.75 -1.94
N GLY A 60 -23.59 0.12 -2.44
CA GLY A 60 -24.47 -0.74 -1.63
C GLY A 60 -24.17 -2.23 -1.71
N GLY A 61 -23.18 -2.66 -2.50
CA GLY A 61 -22.80 -4.07 -2.65
C GLY A 61 -21.56 -4.47 -1.84
N ILE A 62 -21.04 -5.67 -2.09
CA ILE A 62 -19.82 -6.19 -1.48
C ILE A 62 -18.78 -6.39 -2.57
N ALA A 63 -17.60 -5.81 -2.42
CA ALA A 63 -16.45 -6.09 -3.27
C ALA A 63 -15.76 -7.35 -2.76
N THR A 64 -15.69 -8.39 -3.60
CA THR A 64 -15.18 -9.70 -3.21
C THR A 64 -13.81 -9.96 -3.80
N GLY A 65 -12.90 -10.58 -3.03
CA GLY A 65 -11.57 -10.97 -3.51
C GLY A 65 -10.66 -9.79 -3.83
N ILE A 66 -10.71 -8.72 -3.04
CA ILE A 66 -9.82 -7.58 -3.21
C ILE A 66 -8.39 -8.00 -2.88
N VAL A 67 -7.50 -7.83 -3.86
CA VAL A 67 -6.06 -7.99 -3.69
C VAL A 67 -5.38 -6.70 -4.13
N ILE A 68 -4.51 -6.18 -3.27
CA ILE A 68 -3.69 -5.00 -3.51
C ILE A 68 -2.27 -5.47 -3.75
N THR A 69 -1.64 -4.96 -4.80
CA THR A 69 -0.22 -5.20 -5.08
C THR A 69 0.49 -3.87 -5.29
N ASP A 70 1.66 -3.74 -4.69
CA ASP A 70 2.48 -2.54 -4.77
C ASP A 70 3.97 -2.89 -4.95
N PRO A 71 4.52 -2.71 -6.16
CA PRO A 71 5.91 -3.05 -6.42
C PRO A 71 6.86 -2.10 -5.67
N ILE A 72 7.90 -2.68 -5.06
CA ILE A 72 8.96 -1.91 -4.39
C ILE A 72 9.79 -1.19 -5.48
N PRO A 73 9.92 0.15 -5.44
CA PRO A 73 10.66 0.90 -6.46
C PRO A 73 12.13 0.50 -6.57
N ALA A 74 12.69 0.66 -7.77
CA ALA A 74 14.13 0.51 -7.98
C ALA A 74 14.92 1.48 -7.09
N ASN A 75 16.14 1.07 -6.71
CA ASN A 75 17.00 1.81 -5.77
C ASN A 75 16.38 2.03 -4.38
N THR A 76 15.38 1.23 -4.01
CA THR A 76 14.87 1.17 -2.64
C THR A 76 14.88 -0.27 -2.13
N THR A 77 14.99 -0.42 -0.82
CA THR A 77 14.95 -1.71 -0.12
C THR A 77 13.81 -1.69 0.88
N TYR A 78 12.94 -2.70 0.86
CA TYR A 78 11.88 -2.84 1.85
C TYR A 78 12.44 -2.98 3.27
N THR A 79 11.82 -2.30 4.22
CA THR A 79 12.17 -2.38 5.64
C THR A 79 11.30 -3.44 6.31
N GLY A 80 11.91 -4.57 6.66
CA GLY A 80 11.20 -5.69 7.30
C GLY A 80 10.50 -5.32 8.61
N GLY A 81 9.33 -5.89 8.84
CA GLY A 81 8.48 -5.69 10.01
C GLY A 81 7.70 -4.38 10.01
N THR A 82 7.64 -3.66 8.88
CA THR A 82 6.93 -2.37 8.79
C THR A 82 5.56 -2.48 8.13
N LEU A 83 5.24 -3.61 7.49
CA LEU A 83 3.94 -3.85 6.89
C LEU A 83 2.85 -3.90 7.96
N GLN A 84 1.85 -3.04 7.79
CA GLN A 84 0.69 -2.99 8.65
C GLN A 84 -0.58 -2.86 7.83
N LEU A 85 -1.66 -3.46 8.34
CA LEU A 85 -3.04 -3.27 7.87
C LEU A 85 -3.87 -2.72 9.02
N ASP A 86 -4.46 -1.54 8.83
CA ASP A 86 -5.26 -0.82 9.82
C ASP A 86 -4.55 -0.62 11.17
N GLY A 87 -3.22 -0.48 11.13
CA GLY A 87 -2.35 -0.35 12.30
C GLY A 87 -2.00 -1.67 13.00
N ALA A 88 -2.47 -2.82 12.49
CA ALA A 88 -2.03 -4.13 12.93
C ALA A 88 -0.84 -4.60 12.08
N ALA A 89 0.25 -4.99 12.73
CA ALA A 89 1.43 -5.54 12.06
C ALA A 89 1.11 -6.88 11.38
N LEU A 90 1.66 -7.06 10.17
CA LEU A 90 1.64 -8.30 9.42
C LEU A 90 3.01 -8.98 9.48
N SER A 91 3.06 -10.25 9.09
CA SER A 91 4.23 -11.12 9.22
C SER A 91 5.27 -10.96 8.10
N ASP A 92 4.93 -10.21 7.05
CA ASP A 92 5.68 -10.05 5.79
C ASP A 92 5.85 -11.34 4.97
N VAL A 93 5.35 -12.47 5.46
CA VAL A 93 5.47 -13.77 4.81
C VAL A 93 4.13 -14.22 4.26
N ALA A 94 4.14 -15.09 3.26
CA ALA A 94 2.91 -15.72 2.79
C ALA A 94 2.41 -16.75 3.82
N ASP A 95 1.57 -16.30 4.76
CA ASP A 95 0.96 -17.14 5.79
C ASP A 95 -0.57 -16.99 5.85
N VAL A 96 -1.16 -17.04 7.05
CA VAL A 96 -2.61 -16.94 7.28
C VAL A 96 -3.09 -15.48 7.39
N ASP A 97 -2.16 -14.53 7.56
CA ASP A 97 -2.48 -13.12 7.61
C ASP A 97 -2.73 -12.53 6.21
N ALA A 98 -3.06 -11.24 6.19
CA ALA A 98 -3.55 -10.59 4.98
C ALA A 98 -2.44 -10.13 4.03
N GLY A 99 -1.14 -10.25 4.34
CA GLY A 99 -0.12 -9.64 3.50
C GLY A 99 1.27 -10.21 3.57
N ASP A 100 1.91 -10.24 2.41
CA ASP A 100 3.27 -10.74 2.21
C ASP A 100 4.11 -9.76 1.40
N VAL A 101 5.44 -9.87 1.54
CA VAL A 101 6.39 -9.08 0.74
C VAL A 101 7.33 -9.99 0.00
N GLY A 102 7.25 -10.00 -1.34
CA GLY A 102 8.16 -10.75 -2.18
C GLY A 102 7.86 -12.26 -2.33
N TYR A 103 6.87 -12.80 -1.62
CA TYR A 103 6.52 -14.23 -1.65
C TYR A 103 5.53 -14.55 -2.76
N THR A 104 4.40 -13.83 -2.81
CA THR A 104 3.38 -14.01 -3.85
C THR A 104 3.88 -13.47 -5.19
N THR A 105 4.51 -12.30 -5.16
CA THR A 105 5.16 -11.68 -6.32
C THR A 105 6.50 -11.12 -5.88
N ALA A 106 7.57 -11.45 -6.60
CA ALA A 106 8.91 -10.98 -6.27
C ALA A 106 8.97 -9.46 -6.19
N ASN A 107 9.67 -8.94 -5.18
CA ASN A 107 9.91 -7.51 -4.97
C ASN A 107 8.62 -6.65 -4.91
N THR A 108 7.51 -7.23 -4.43
CA THR A 108 6.18 -6.61 -4.41
C THR A 108 5.53 -6.84 -3.05
N VAL A 109 4.95 -5.79 -2.49
CA VAL A 109 4.05 -5.88 -1.31
C VAL A 109 2.69 -6.33 -1.82
N THR A 110 2.15 -7.42 -1.26
CA THR A 110 0.86 -7.98 -1.64
C THR A 110 -0.05 -8.00 -0.40
N LEU A 111 -1.29 -7.52 -0.53
CA LEU A 111 -2.31 -7.68 0.51
C LEU A 111 -3.61 -8.23 -0.05
N SER A 112 -4.10 -9.28 0.57
CA SER A 112 -5.41 -9.86 0.34
C SER A 112 -6.41 -9.33 1.38
N LEU A 113 -7.22 -8.35 0.99
CA LEU A 113 -8.28 -7.78 1.83
C LEU A 113 -9.56 -8.64 1.84
N GLY A 114 -9.65 -9.63 0.95
CA GLY A 114 -10.80 -10.52 0.87
C GLY A 114 -12.08 -9.79 0.46
N ASN A 115 -13.13 -9.91 1.27
CA ASN A 115 -14.46 -9.37 0.98
C ASN A 115 -14.73 -8.12 1.80
N VAL A 116 -14.91 -6.98 1.13
CA VAL A 116 -15.15 -5.68 1.77
C VAL A 116 -16.50 -5.14 1.33
N ALA A 117 -17.37 -4.84 2.30
CA ALA A 117 -18.68 -4.25 2.03
C ALA A 117 -18.56 -2.78 1.61
N GLY A 118 -19.43 -2.33 0.72
CA GLY A 118 -19.57 -0.92 0.40
C GLY A 118 -20.00 -0.12 1.64
N GLY A 119 -19.25 0.95 1.94
CA GLY A 119 -19.42 1.72 3.17
C GLY A 119 -18.68 1.16 4.39
N ALA A 120 -17.88 0.09 4.23
CA ALA A 120 -16.95 -0.35 5.26
C ALA A 120 -15.91 0.74 5.60
N PRO A 121 -15.26 0.67 6.77
CA PRO A 121 -14.12 1.53 7.10
C PRO A 121 -13.05 1.50 6.00
N VAL A 122 -12.33 2.61 5.86
CA VAL A 122 -11.20 2.70 4.93
C VAL A 122 -10.09 1.80 5.44
N GLN A 123 -9.67 0.84 4.60
CA GLN A 123 -8.54 -0.02 4.92
C GLN A 123 -7.24 0.74 4.63
N THR A 124 -6.35 0.81 5.61
CA THR A 124 -5.10 1.56 5.53
C THR A 124 -3.92 0.60 5.62
N ILE A 125 -3.12 0.55 4.56
CA ILE A 125 -1.91 -0.25 4.49
C ILE A 125 -0.72 0.68 4.63
N THR A 126 0.23 0.36 5.49
CA THR A 126 1.49 1.11 5.59
C THR A 126 2.69 0.21 5.54
N PHE A 127 3.77 0.70 4.94
CA PHE A 127 5.07 0.05 4.96
C PHE A 127 6.19 1.03 4.63
N ASP A 128 7.41 0.72 5.06
CA ASP A 128 8.57 1.57 4.83
C ASP A 128 9.57 0.93 3.87
N VAL A 129 10.25 1.76 3.08
CA VAL A 129 11.42 1.39 2.29
C VAL A 129 12.57 2.35 2.58
N THR A 130 13.80 1.91 2.37
CA THR A 130 15.00 2.73 2.50
C THR A 130 15.62 2.98 1.12
N ILE A 131 16.03 4.21 0.83
CA ILE A 131 16.73 4.56 -0.42
C ILE A 131 18.18 4.04 -0.35
N ASN A 132 18.62 3.35 -1.41
CA ASN A 132 19.96 2.76 -1.52
C ASN A 132 21.03 3.72 -2.06
#